data_AF-A0A945EWI5-F1
#
_entry.id   AF-A0A945EWI5-F1
#
_cell.length_a   1.000
_cell.length_b   1.000
_cell.length_c   1.000
_cell.angle_alpha   90.00
_cell.angle_beta   90.00
_cell.angle_gamma   90.00
#
_symmetry.space_group_name_H-M   'P 1'
#
loop_
_entity.id
_entity.type
_entity.pdbx_description
1 polymer ?
#
loop_
_entity_poly.entity_id
_entity_poly.type
_entity_poly.pdbx_seq_one_letter_code
_entity_poly.pdbx_strand_id
1 'polypeptide(L)'
;MKNTHYILVLFLVFSCTSNTIFEKPKDIIPKDTMSLLIEDMMIASSARLIKNKNKQTNINYMPFVYEIYKIDSTRFQNSNYYYMTNIDVYEEIFTNAKAALEKRKKDLTELKVKLDSIEKDSLNTLKVKKKERFVEESTFILDTLKKKQLKKSLLFKKEW
;
A
#
# COMPACT_ATOMS: atom_id res chain seq x y z
N MET A 1 -15.94 -12.34 -56.20
CA MET A 1 -15.49 -11.45 -55.12
C MET A 1 -13.99 -11.68 -54.79
N LYS A 2 -13.07 -11.42 -55.75
CA LYS A 2 -11.63 -11.71 -55.58
C LYS A 2 -10.74 -10.45 -55.49
N ASN A 3 -11.33 -9.25 -55.65
CA ASN A 3 -10.58 -8.00 -55.75
C ASN A 3 -10.82 -7.05 -54.56
N THR A 4 -11.62 -7.46 -53.56
CA THR A 4 -11.91 -6.64 -52.37
C THR A 4 -10.68 -6.45 -51.47
N HIS A 5 -9.70 -7.35 -51.55
CA HIS A 5 -8.46 -7.29 -50.78
C HIS A 5 -7.60 -6.07 -51.16
N TYR A 6 -7.63 -5.66 -52.43
CA TYR A 6 -6.91 -4.47 -52.90
C TYR A 6 -7.47 -3.18 -52.30
N ILE A 7 -8.79 -3.11 -52.09
CA ILE A 7 -9.45 -1.97 -51.47
C ILE A 7 -9.03 -1.87 -49.99
N LEU A 8 -8.96 -2.99 -49.26
CA LEU A 8 -8.49 -3.04 -47.88
C LEU A 8 -7.03 -2.55 -47.76
N VAL A 9 -6.15 -3.02 -48.65
CA VAL A 9 -4.75 -2.59 -48.69
C VAL A 9 -4.64 -1.09 -49.01
N LEU A 10 -5.46 -0.57 -49.94
CA LEU A 10 -5.49 0.85 -50.28
C LEU A 10 -5.93 1.73 -49.10
N PHE A 11 -6.94 1.31 -48.33
CA PHE A 11 -7.38 2.01 -47.12
C PHE A 11 -6.30 2.00 -46.02
N LEU A 12 -5.52 0.92 -45.89
CA LEU A 12 -4.43 0.84 -44.91
C LEU A 12 -3.30 1.84 -45.20
N VAL A 13 -2.96 2.09 -46.47
CA VAL A 13 -1.92 3.07 -46.84
C VAL A 13 -2.39 4.51 -46.64
N PHE A 14 -3.68 4.81 -46.87
CA PHE A 14 -4.26 6.14 -46.64
C PHE A 14 -4.57 6.45 -45.17
N SER A 15 -4.69 5.43 -44.30
CA SER A 15 -4.94 5.62 -42.86
C SER A 15 -3.74 6.17 -42.10
N CYS A 16 -2.52 6.10 -42.64
CA CYS A 16 -1.35 6.72 -42.04
C CYS A 16 -1.40 8.24 -42.23
N THR A 17 -2.11 8.92 -41.33
CA THR A 17 -2.08 10.38 -41.26
C THR A 17 -0.85 10.79 -40.44
N SER A 18 0.23 11.21 -41.10
CA SER A 18 1.49 11.65 -40.49
C SER A 18 1.41 13.07 -39.90
N ASN A 19 0.30 13.41 -39.24
CA ASN A 19 0.12 14.72 -38.61
C ASN A 19 0.96 14.77 -37.31
N THR A 20 2.24 15.11 -37.46
CA THR A 20 3.28 15.04 -36.42
C THR A 20 3.33 16.27 -35.52
N ILE A 21 2.50 17.28 -35.79
CA ILE A 21 2.37 18.47 -34.95
C ILE A 21 1.07 18.34 -34.17
N PHE A 22 1.20 17.95 -32.90
CA PHE A 22 0.06 17.88 -32.00
C PHE A 22 -0.08 19.20 -31.25
N GLU A 23 -1.20 19.88 -31.47
CA GLU A 23 -1.47 21.14 -30.79
C GLU A 23 -1.70 20.90 -29.31
N LYS A 24 -1.16 21.80 -28.48
CA LYS A 24 -1.33 21.75 -27.03
C LYS A 24 -2.80 21.93 -26.66
N PRO A 25 -3.44 20.98 -25.96
CA PRO A 25 -4.82 21.13 -25.51
C PRO A 25 -4.98 22.35 -24.58
N LYS A 26 -6.11 23.05 -24.68
CA LYS A 26 -6.40 24.23 -23.86
C LYS A 26 -6.48 23.91 -22.35
N ASP A 27 -6.94 22.72 -22.03
CA ASP A 27 -7.20 22.22 -20.67
C ASP A 27 -6.13 21.24 -20.17
N ILE A 28 -4.93 21.29 -20.75
CA ILE A 28 -3.81 20.41 -20.42
C ILE A 28 -3.52 20.35 -18.90
N ILE A 29 -3.29 19.14 -18.41
CA ILE A 29 -2.82 18.90 -17.04
C ILE A 29 -1.35 19.31 -16.95
N PRO A 30 -0.95 20.23 -16.06
CA PRO A 30 0.45 20.64 -15.90
C PRO A 30 1.38 19.45 -15.63
N LYS A 31 2.63 19.51 -16.10
CA LYS A 31 3.62 18.41 -16.01
C LYS A 31 3.78 17.87 -14.58
N ASP A 32 3.94 18.76 -13.61
CA ASP A 32 4.15 18.40 -12.21
C ASP A 32 2.89 17.72 -11.63
N THR A 33 1.71 18.27 -11.95
CA THR A 33 0.41 17.67 -11.58
C THR A 33 0.20 16.32 -12.25
N MET A 34 0.65 16.14 -13.50
CA MET A 34 0.56 14.88 -14.22
C MET A 34 1.42 13.80 -13.57
N SER A 35 2.60 14.18 -13.05
CA SER A 35 3.49 13.26 -12.32
C SER A 35 2.83 12.75 -11.04
N LEU A 36 2.24 13.65 -10.24
CA LEU A 36 1.48 13.31 -9.03
C LEU A 36 0.24 12.46 -9.35
N LEU A 37 -0.48 12.83 -10.41
CA LEU A 37 -1.65 12.09 -10.87
C LEU A 37 -1.29 10.66 -11.26
N ILE A 38 -0.22 10.46 -12.03
CA ILE A 38 0.22 9.12 -12.45
C ILE A 38 0.61 8.27 -11.24
N GLU A 39 1.32 8.86 -10.27
CA GLU A 39 1.61 8.19 -9.00
C GLU A 39 0.34 7.67 -8.31
N ASP A 40 -0.68 8.52 -8.12
CA ASP A 40 -1.92 8.13 -7.44
C ASP A 40 -2.76 7.15 -8.29
N MET A 41 -2.74 7.28 -9.61
CA MET A 41 -3.35 6.33 -10.54
C MET A 41 -2.70 4.94 -10.44
N MET A 42 -1.37 4.86 -10.30
CA MET A 42 -0.66 3.59 -10.10
C MET A 42 -1.03 2.95 -8.76
N ILE A 43 -1.16 3.74 -7.70
CA ILE A 43 -1.63 3.27 -6.39
C ILE A 43 -3.08 2.76 -6.50
N ALA A 44 -3.97 3.53 -7.09
CA ALA A 44 -5.39 3.18 -7.28
C ALA A 44 -5.55 1.88 -8.09
N SER A 45 -4.77 1.73 -9.18
CA SER A 45 -4.76 0.52 -10.01
C SER A 45 -4.31 -0.70 -9.21
N SER A 46 -3.22 -0.57 -8.44
CA SER A 46 -2.67 -1.66 -7.63
C SER A 46 -3.60 -2.04 -6.47
N ALA A 47 -4.26 -1.05 -5.86
CA ALA A 47 -5.18 -1.24 -4.74
C ALA A 47 -6.43 -2.04 -5.12
N ARG A 48 -6.81 -2.08 -6.40
CA ARG A 48 -7.96 -2.87 -6.89
C ARG A 48 -7.88 -4.34 -6.48
N LEU A 49 -6.68 -4.92 -6.41
CA LEU A 49 -6.47 -6.33 -6.08
C LEU A 49 -6.38 -6.58 -4.56
N ILE A 50 -6.37 -5.54 -3.74
CA ILE A 50 -6.17 -5.62 -2.28
C ILE A 50 -7.52 -5.50 -1.57
N LYS A 51 -7.72 -6.33 -0.53
CA LYS A 51 -8.93 -6.24 0.30
C LYS A 51 -8.95 -4.92 1.07
N ASN A 52 -10.04 -4.16 0.94
CA ASN A 52 -10.24 -2.93 1.69
C ASN A 52 -10.72 -3.21 3.14
N LYS A 53 -10.92 -2.15 3.92
CA LYS A 53 -11.41 -2.23 5.32
C LYS A 53 -12.76 -2.96 5.45
N ASN A 54 -13.57 -2.93 4.39
CA ASN A 54 -14.88 -3.56 4.32
C ASN A 54 -14.80 -5.00 3.76
N LYS A 55 -13.59 -5.57 3.64
CA LYS A 55 -13.29 -6.90 3.07
C LYS A 55 -13.69 -7.06 1.60
N GLN A 56 -13.90 -5.95 0.88
CA GLN A 56 -14.20 -5.95 -0.54
C GLN A 56 -12.90 -5.97 -1.36
N THR A 57 -12.96 -6.56 -2.54
CA THR A 57 -11.86 -6.59 -3.53
C THR A 57 -12.40 -6.15 -4.89
N ASN A 58 -11.51 -5.93 -5.86
CA ASN A 58 -11.84 -5.50 -7.22
C ASN A 58 -12.61 -4.18 -7.29
N ILE A 59 -12.35 -3.27 -6.35
CA ILE A 59 -12.94 -1.93 -6.34
C ILE A 59 -12.13 -1.01 -7.27
N ASN A 60 -12.82 -0.28 -8.15
CA ASN A 60 -12.20 0.69 -9.03
C ASN A 60 -12.05 2.05 -8.32
N TYR A 61 -10.81 2.43 -8.02
CA TYR A 61 -10.48 3.69 -7.36
C TYR A 61 -10.14 4.83 -8.34
N MET A 62 -10.10 4.59 -9.66
CA MET A 62 -9.79 5.65 -10.63
C MET A 62 -10.75 6.85 -10.58
N PRO A 63 -12.08 6.68 -10.41
CA PRO A 63 -12.99 7.83 -10.29
C PRO A 63 -12.63 8.73 -9.10
N PHE A 64 -12.20 8.14 -7.99
CA PHE A 64 -11.78 8.88 -6.80
C PHE A 64 -10.50 9.68 -7.05
N VAL A 65 -9.54 9.11 -7.81
CA VAL A 65 -8.34 9.85 -8.23
C VAL A 65 -8.74 11.05 -9.09
N TYR A 66 -9.59 10.87 -10.10
CA TYR A 66 -10.04 11.97 -10.96
C TYR A 66 -10.75 13.09 -10.18
N GLU A 67 -11.56 12.73 -9.17
CA GLU A 67 -12.21 13.67 -8.27
C GLU A 67 -11.21 14.54 -7.48
N ILE A 68 -10.17 13.92 -6.91
CA ILE A 68 -9.11 14.63 -6.16
C ILE A 68 -8.42 15.69 -7.04
N TYR A 69 -8.08 15.32 -8.27
CA TYR A 69 -7.37 16.19 -9.20
C TYR A 69 -8.28 17.14 -9.99
N LYS A 70 -9.61 17.05 -9.80
CA LYS A 70 -10.62 17.83 -10.53
C LYS A 70 -10.46 17.72 -12.04
N ILE A 71 -10.27 16.50 -12.51
CA ILE A 71 -10.18 16.14 -13.92
C ILE A 71 -11.21 15.07 -14.25
N ASP A 72 -11.42 14.83 -15.53
CA ASP A 72 -12.12 13.65 -16.02
C ASP A 72 -11.18 12.77 -16.86
N SER A 73 -11.68 11.60 -17.29
CA SER A 73 -10.91 10.67 -18.10
C SER A 73 -10.49 11.26 -19.45
N THR A 74 -11.30 12.14 -20.03
CA THR A 74 -11.04 12.75 -21.35
C THR A 74 -9.92 13.78 -21.25
N ARG A 75 -9.95 14.64 -20.23
CA ARG A 75 -8.88 15.60 -19.92
C ARG A 75 -7.55 14.90 -19.65
N PHE A 76 -7.58 13.78 -18.92
CA PHE A 76 -6.40 12.93 -18.74
C PHE A 76 -5.90 12.38 -20.09
N GLN A 77 -6.76 11.77 -20.90
CA GLN A 77 -6.39 11.19 -22.19
C GLN A 77 -5.78 12.23 -23.14
N ASN A 78 -6.40 13.40 -23.26
CA ASN A 78 -5.92 14.48 -24.11
C ASN A 78 -4.53 14.98 -23.67
N SER A 79 -4.35 15.15 -22.35
CA SER A 79 -3.06 15.57 -21.79
C SER A 79 -1.99 14.48 -21.97
N ASN A 80 -2.34 13.22 -21.69
CA ASN A 80 -1.46 12.08 -21.85
C ASN A 80 -0.98 11.94 -23.29
N TYR A 81 -1.90 12.04 -24.24
CA TYR A 81 -1.58 11.95 -25.66
C TYR A 81 -0.67 13.09 -26.11
N TYR A 82 -0.91 14.32 -25.65
CA TYR A 82 0.00 15.44 -25.90
C TYR A 82 1.41 15.16 -25.36
N TYR A 83 1.55 14.69 -24.12
CA TYR A 83 2.88 14.40 -23.56
C TYR A 83 3.58 13.26 -24.28
N MET A 84 2.87 12.24 -24.76
CA MET A 84 3.45 11.14 -25.56
C MET A 84 4.13 11.62 -26.86
N THR A 85 3.83 12.83 -27.34
CA THR A 85 4.48 13.41 -28.52
C THR A 85 5.88 13.96 -28.25
N ASN A 86 6.21 14.22 -26.98
CA ASN A 86 7.53 14.65 -26.55
C ASN A 86 8.11 13.63 -25.57
N ILE A 87 9.00 12.78 -26.07
CA ILE A 87 9.52 11.64 -25.32
C ILE A 87 10.28 12.06 -24.05
N ASP A 88 11.06 13.13 -24.11
CA ASP A 88 11.87 13.62 -22.98
C ASP A 88 10.96 14.09 -21.84
N VAL A 89 9.92 14.86 -22.16
CA VAL A 89 8.94 15.34 -21.17
C VAL A 89 8.15 14.18 -20.58
N TYR A 90 7.74 13.22 -21.40
CA TYR A 90 6.97 12.06 -20.95
C TYR A 90 7.80 11.17 -20.03
N GLU A 91 9.07 10.92 -20.38
CA GLU A 91 10.01 10.18 -19.53
C GLU A 91 10.20 10.88 -18.18
N GLU A 92 10.36 12.21 -18.18
CA GLU A 92 10.51 12.98 -16.95
C GLU A 92 9.29 12.83 -16.03
N ILE A 93 8.07 12.92 -16.57
CA ILE A 93 6.83 12.74 -15.80
C ILE A 93 6.83 11.38 -15.09
N PHE A 94 7.12 10.30 -15.83
CA PHE A 94 7.11 8.95 -15.26
C PHE A 94 8.26 8.71 -14.28
N THR A 95 9.43 9.30 -14.55
CA THR A 95 10.58 9.22 -13.66
C THR A 95 10.29 9.90 -12.33
N ASN A 96 9.67 11.08 -12.37
CA ASN A 96 9.25 11.81 -11.17
C ASN A 96 8.19 11.03 -10.38
N ALA A 97 7.17 10.51 -11.05
CA ALA A 97 6.14 9.67 -10.41
C ALA A 97 6.74 8.43 -9.73
N LYS A 98 7.67 7.75 -10.41
CA LYS A 98 8.38 6.60 -9.86
C LYS A 98 9.24 6.96 -8.65
N ALA A 99 9.98 8.07 -8.72
CA ALA A 99 10.81 8.53 -7.61
C ALA A 99 9.96 8.86 -6.37
N ALA A 100 8.81 9.50 -6.56
CA ALA A 100 7.85 9.79 -5.48
C ALA A 100 7.30 8.50 -4.85
N LEU A 101 6.91 7.51 -5.66
CA LEU A 101 6.46 6.20 -5.20
C LEU A 101 7.53 5.46 -4.38
N GLU A 102 8.77 5.40 -4.86
CA GLU A 102 9.87 4.74 -4.13
C GLU A 102 10.18 5.45 -2.81
N LYS A 103 10.11 6.79 -2.79
CA LYS A 103 10.24 7.55 -1.55
C LYS A 103 9.15 7.18 -0.54
N ARG A 104 7.87 7.22 -0.94
CA ARG A 104 6.75 6.84 -0.06
C ARG A 104 6.86 5.40 0.44
N LYS A 105 7.26 4.48 -0.44
CA LYS A 105 7.49 3.07 -0.08
C LYS A 105 8.59 2.94 0.97
N LYS A 106 9.70 3.67 0.83
CA LYS A 106 10.78 3.68 1.81
C LYS A 106 10.28 4.20 3.16
N ASP A 107 9.63 5.36 3.16
CA ASP A 107 9.09 5.99 4.37
C ASP A 107 8.11 5.05 5.10
N LEU A 108 7.18 4.43 4.37
CA LEU A 108 6.21 3.47 4.94
C LEU A 108 6.87 2.19 5.45
N THR A 109 7.92 1.71 4.78
CA THR A 109 8.65 0.52 5.20
C THR A 109 9.42 0.79 6.49
N GLU A 110 10.09 1.94 6.60
CA GLU A 110 10.78 2.36 7.83
C GLU A 110 9.79 2.54 8.99
N LEU A 111 8.64 3.16 8.74
CA LEU A 111 7.57 3.28 9.74
C LEU A 111 7.06 1.91 10.19
N LYS A 112 6.87 0.97 9.27
CA LYS A 112 6.45 -0.40 9.60
C LYS A 112 7.48 -1.11 10.48
N VAL A 113 8.76 -1.04 10.15
CA VAL A 113 9.83 -1.66 10.96
C VAL A 113 9.86 -1.10 12.38
N LYS A 114 9.69 0.23 12.53
CA LYS A 114 9.63 0.87 13.86
C LYS A 114 8.41 0.38 14.66
N LEU A 115 7.24 0.32 14.03
CA LEU A 115 6.01 -0.17 14.67
C LEU A 115 6.14 -1.63 15.10
N ASP A 116 6.66 -2.50 14.25
CA ASP A 116 6.87 -3.92 14.54
C ASP A 116 7.85 -4.11 15.72
N SER A 117 8.88 -3.26 15.82
CA SER A 117 9.83 -3.26 16.94
C SER A 117 9.17 -2.88 18.26
N ILE A 118 8.36 -1.81 18.25
CA ILE A 118 7.60 -1.35 19.43
C ILE A 118 6.60 -2.41 19.88
N GLU A 119 5.90 -3.06 18.94
CA GLU A 119 4.96 -4.13 19.25
C GLU A 119 5.67 -5.32 19.88
N LYS A 120 6.81 -5.74 19.33
CA LYS A 120 7.61 -6.84 19.88
C LYS A 120 8.10 -6.55 21.29
N ASP A 121 8.58 -5.33 21.55
CA ASP A 121 9.04 -4.92 22.88
C ASP A 121 7.88 -4.87 23.88
N SER A 122 6.72 -4.38 23.46
CA SER A 122 5.49 -4.39 24.27
C SER A 122 5.05 -5.82 24.59
N LEU A 123 5.08 -6.73 23.62
CA LEU A 123 4.74 -8.14 23.85
C LEU A 123 5.75 -8.85 24.76
N ASN A 124 7.04 -8.52 24.66
CA ASN A 124 8.08 -9.09 25.51
C ASN A 124 7.96 -8.62 26.97
N THR A 125 7.73 -7.33 27.20
CA THR A 125 7.50 -6.80 28.55
C THR A 125 6.26 -7.42 29.22
N LEU A 126 5.18 -7.59 28.47
CA LEU A 126 3.98 -8.28 28.95
C LEU A 126 4.24 -9.76 29.30
N LYS A 127 5.05 -10.46 28.50
CA LYS A 127 5.46 -11.86 28.78
C LYS A 127 6.31 -11.97 30.04
N VAL A 128 7.29 -11.08 30.22
CA VAL A 128 8.14 -11.03 31.43
C VAL A 128 7.28 -10.79 32.67
N LYS A 129 6.42 -9.77 32.66
CA LYS A 129 5.53 -9.45 33.79
C LYS A 129 4.54 -10.58 34.11
N LYS A 130 4.11 -11.36 33.11
CA LYS A 130 3.26 -12.54 33.32
C LYS A 130 4.04 -13.69 33.97
N LYS A 131 5.28 -13.91 33.53
CA LYS A 131 6.16 -14.93 34.11
C LYS A 131 6.53 -14.60 35.56
N GLU A 132 6.86 -13.34 35.85
CA GLU A 132 7.15 -12.88 37.21
C GLU A 132 5.96 -13.10 38.16
N ARG A 133 4.75 -12.70 37.76
CA ARG A 133 3.53 -12.99 38.53
C ARG A 133 3.31 -14.48 38.79
N PHE A 134 3.52 -15.32 37.79
CA PHE A 134 3.35 -16.77 37.95
C PHE A 134 4.39 -17.37 38.93
N VAL A 135 5.62 -16.86 38.91
CA VAL A 135 6.68 -17.27 39.85
C VAL A 135 6.37 -16.79 41.27
N GLU A 136 5.89 -15.56 41.42
CA GLU A 136 5.48 -15.00 42.72
C GLU A 136 4.27 -15.76 43.32
N GLU A 137 3.28 -16.10 42.50
CA GLU A 137 2.12 -16.87 42.92
C GLU A 137 2.49 -18.31 43.32
N SER A 138 3.36 -18.96 42.54
CA SER A 138 3.81 -20.33 42.85
C SER A 138 4.69 -20.40 44.10
N THR A 139 5.57 -19.42 44.32
CA THR A 139 6.38 -19.34 45.56
C THR A 139 5.52 -19.11 46.79
N PHE A 140 4.51 -18.24 46.71
CA PHE A 140 3.56 -18.02 47.80
C PHE A 140 2.77 -19.29 48.18
N ILE A 141 2.32 -20.06 47.18
CA ILE A 141 1.64 -21.34 47.40
C ILE A 141 2.58 -22.34 48.09
N LEU A 142 3.82 -22.47 47.63
CA LEU A 142 4.81 -23.37 48.22
C LEU A 142 5.10 -23.05 49.69
N ASP A 143 5.28 -21.77 50.02
CA ASP A 143 5.51 -21.31 51.40
C ASP A 143 4.31 -21.59 52.31
N THR A 144 3.09 -21.41 51.78
CA THR A 144 1.86 -21.71 52.51
C THR A 144 1.72 -23.20 52.80
N LEU A 145 2.03 -24.06 51.82
CA LEU A 145 2.02 -25.52 51.99
C LEU A 145 3.07 -25.98 53.01
N LYS A 146 4.28 -25.41 52.96
CA LYS A 146 5.37 -25.73 53.90
C LYS A 146 4.99 -25.36 55.34
N LYS A 147 4.40 -24.18 55.57
CA LYS A 147 3.89 -23.78 56.89
C LYS A 147 2.78 -24.72 57.39
N LYS A 148 1.88 -25.14 56.52
CA LYS A 148 0.81 -26.09 56.87
C LYS A 148 1.37 -27.47 57.25
N GLN A 149 2.37 -27.97 56.53
CA GLN A 149 3.06 -29.21 56.89
C GLN A 149 3.80 -29.09 58.21
N LEU A 150 4.53 -27.99 58.45
CA LEU A 150 5.24 -27.75 59.70
C LEU A 150 4.28 -27.71 60.91
N LYS A 151 3.12 -27.06 60.75
CA LYS A 151 2.08 -27.03 61.78
C LYS A 151 1.51 -28.42 62.05
N LYS A 152 1.30 -29.24 60.99
CA LYS A 152 0.85 -30.62 61.11
C LYS A 152 1.87 -31.51 61.83
N SER A 153 3.17 -31.38 61.53
CA SER A 153 4.22 -32.14 62.21
C SER A 153 4.41 -31.74 63.67
N LEU A 154 4.23 -30.45 63.99
CA LEU A 154 4.27 -29.95 65.38
C LEU A 154 3.08 -30.43 66.22
N LEU A 155 1.90 -30.56 65.61
CA LEU A 155 0.73 -31.15 66.26
C LEU A 155 0.96 -32.64 66.56
N PHE A 156 1.48 -33.39 65.58
CA PHE A 156 1.79 -34.82 65.75
C PHE A 156 2.84 -35.10 66.84
N LYS A 157 3.76 -34.15 67.11
CA LYS A 157 4.79 -34.29 68.15
C LYS A 157 4.31 -33.91 69.56
N LYS A 158 3.10 -33.35 69.70
CA LYS A 158 2.49 -33.02 71.01
C LYS A 158 1.56 -34.12 71.53
N GLU A 159 1.24 -35.11 70.71
CA GLU A 159 0.35 -36.23 71.05
C GLU A 159 1.10 -37.51 71.48
N TRP A 160 2.42 -37.42 71.69
CA TRP A 160 3.29 -38.47 72.24
C TRP A 160 4.13 -37.93 73.40
#